data_AF-A0A7I8F2D7-F1
#
_entry.id   AF-A0A7I8F2D7-F1
#
_cell.length_a   1.000
_cell.length_b   1.000
_cell.length_c   1.000
_cell.angle_alpha   90.00
_cell.angle_beta   90.00
_cell.angle_gamma   90.00
#
_symmetry.space_group_name_H-M   'P 1'
#
loop_
_entity.id
_entity.type
_entity.pdbx_description
1 polymer ?
#
loop_
_entity_poly.entity_id
_entity_poly.type
_entity_poly.pdbx_seq_one_letter_code
_entity_poly.pdbx_strand_id
1 'polypeptide(L)'
;MALFDNRLAREIIMLVRQRYGELGGALGEACQQEGLDQLNESSPLQRDLKLLIGVANGEYHRTEEAVRHAEQALTRLLKLLLGNALSSRVVIPDAFWKTDPGILVSRVRWWISVDDLITISNAAALVFGENTQANRMRIGRAIDSGFLEWVPDPSVANPQQNKRVLRPQVERLRDQRRLPE
;
A
#
# COMPACT_ATOMS: atom_id res chain seq x y z
N MET A 1 -7.52 -18.42 -13.59
CA MET A 1 -8.30 -18.24 -12.34
C MET A 1 -7.98 -16.88 -11.79
N ALA A 2 -8.98 -16.10 -11.40
CA ALA A 2 -8.77 -14.83 -10.71
C ALA A 2 -8.10 -15.10 -9.36
N LEU A 3 -7.09 -14.30 -9.01
CA LEU A 3 -6.35 -14.44 -7.75
C LEU A 3 -7.14 -13.84 -6.58
N PHE A 4 -7.95 -12.81 -6.87
CA PHE A 4 -8.83 -12.15 -5.91
C PHE A 4 -10.24 -12.09 -6.46
N ASP A 5 -11.22 -12.20 -5.56
CA ASP A 5 -12.63 -12.23 -5.89
C ASP A 5 -13.44 -11.27 -5.00
N ASN A 6 -14.75 -11.26 -5.21
CA ASN A 6 -15.66 -10.44 -4.41
C ASN A 6 -15.67 -10.81 -2.93
N ARG A 7 -15.24 -12.01 -2.54
CA ARG A 7 -15.17 -12.40 -1.13
C ARG A 7 -14.13 -11.55 -0.40
N LEU A 8 -12.94 -11.37 -0.98
CA LEU A 8 -11.92 -10.49 -0.40
C LEU A 8 -12.43 -9.05 -0.25
N ALA A 9 -13.16 -8.53 -1.24
CA ALA A 9 -13.75 -7.20 -1.15
C ALA A 9 -14.69 -7.08 0.05
N ARG A 10 -15.54 -8.09 0.29
CA ARG A 10 -16.44 -8.13 1.45
C ARG A 10 -15.68 -8.19 2.77
N GLU A 11 -14.65 -9.02 2.85
CA GLU A 11 -13.80 -9.14 4.05
C GLU A 11 -13.14 -7.79 4.39
N ILE A 12 -12.58 -7.09 3.40
CA ILE A 12 -12.00 -5.75 3.59
C ILE A 12 -13.06 -4.75 4.10
N ILE A 13 -14.26 -4.75 3.51
CA ILE A 13 -15.35 -3.86 3.95
C ILE A 13 -15.76 -4.15 5.38
N MET A 14 -15.85 -5.43 5.77
CA MET A 14 -16.17 -5.82 7.15
C MET A 14 -15.09 -5.34 8.13
N LEU A 15 -13.80 -5.49 7.80
CA LEU A 15 -12.69 -5.01 8.63
C LEU A 15 -12.74 -3.49 8.83
N VAL A 16 -13.01 -2.73 7.76
CA VAL A 16 -13.17 -1.27 7.84
C VAL A 16 -14.37 -0.93 8.72
N ARG A 17 -15.53 -1.55 8.49
CA ARG A 17 -16.74 -1.30 9.29
C ARG A 17 -16.52 -1.60 10.77
N GLN A 18 -15.88 -2.71 11.10
CA GLN A 18 -15.57 -3.08 12.47
C GLN A 18 -14.73 -1.99 13.15
N ARG A 19 -13.63 -1.56 12.52
CA ARG A 19 -12.76 -0.50 13.06
C ARG A 19 -13.51 0.81 13.31
N TYR A 20 -14.35 1.23 12.37
CA TYR A 20 -15.11 2.46 12.52
C TYR A 20 -16.24 2.32 13.55
N GLY A 21 -16.81 1.12 13.72
CA GLY A 21 -17.78 0.82 14.78
C GLY A 21 -17.15 0.88 16.18
N GLU A 22 -15.95 0.32 16.35
CA GLU A 22 -15.17 0.41 17.59
C GLU A 22 -14.84 1.88 17.93
N LEU A 23 -14.45 2.67 16.93
CA LEU A 23 -14.20 4.11 17.09
C LEU A 23 -15.47 4.88 17.47
N GLY A 24 -16.58 4.66 16.77
CA GLY A 24 -17.87 5.28 17.09
C GLY A 24 -18.33 4.94 18.50
N GLY A 25 -18.19 3.68 18.92
CA GLY A 25 -18.49 3.24 20.29
C GLY A 25 -17.65 3.97 21.34
N ALA A 26 -16.35 4.16 21.10
CA ALA A 26 -15.48 4.92 21.99
C ALA A 26 -15.85 6.42 22.07
N LEU A 27 -16.45 6.97 21.00
CA LEU A 27 -16.95 8.34 20.93
C LEU A 27 -18.36 8.50 21.51
N GLY A 28 -19.01 7.41 21.94
CA GLY A 28 -20.38 7.43 22.45
C GLY A 28 -21.46 7.48 21.35
N GLU A 29 -21.10 7.23 20.09
CA GLU A 29 -22.07 7.05 19.01
C GLU A 29 -22.78 5.70 19.19
N ALA A 30 -24.11 5.72 19.22
CA ALA A 30 -24.89 4.49 19.21
C ALA A 30 -24.58 3.73 17.92
N CYS A 31 -24.06 2.50 18.04
CA CYS A 31 -23.76 1.65 16.90
C CYS A 31 -25.07 1.34 16.16
N GLN A 32 -25.38 2.09 15.11
CA GLN A 32 -26.50 1.79 14.22
C GLN A 32 -26.13 0.55 13.40
N GLN A 33 -26.44 -0.62 13.97
CA GLN A 33 -26.31 -1.92 13.31
C GLN A 33 -27.48 -2.22 12.35
N GLU A 34 -28.40 -1.27 12.14
CA GLU A 34 -29.55 -1.44 11.26
C GLU A 34 -29.12 -1.30 9.79
N GLY A 35 -29.01 -2.44 9.09
CA GLY A 35 -28.69 -2.51 7.65
C GLY A 35 -27.42 -3.28 7.28
N LEU A 36 -26.91 -4.13 8.18
CA LEU A 36 -25.65 -4.86 8.02
C LEU A 36 -25.57 -5.76 6.76
N ASP A 37 -26.70 -6.32 6.29
CA ASP A 37 -26.72 -7.32 5.22
C ASP A 37 -26.80 -6.76 3.79
N GLN A 38 -27.14 -5.48 3.61
CA GLN A 38 -27.07 -4.86 2.29
C GLN A 38 -25.71 -4.19 2.13
N LEU A 39 -24.70 -4.99 1.82
CA LEU A 39 -23.51 -4.50 1.13
C LEU A 39 -23.98 -3.77 -0.12
N ASN A 40 -24.12 -2.45 -0.01
CA ASN A 40 -24.58 -1.63 -1.11
C ASN A 40 -23.51 -1.74 -2.20
N GLU A 41 -23.78 -2.52 -3.24
CA GLU A 41 -22.88 -2.71 -4.38
C GLU A 41 -22.55 -1.39 -5.08
N SER A 42 -23.34 -0.35 -4.81
CA SER A 42 -23.15 1.01 -5.27
C SER A 42 -22.22 1.85 -4.39
N SER A 43 -21.74 1.32 -3.25
CA SER A 43 -20.88 2.07 -2.34
C SER A 43 -19.54 2.45 -3.00
N PRO A 44 -18.98 3.65 -2.71
CA PRO A 44 -17.69 4.06 -3.26
C PRO A 44 -16.57 3.06 -2.99
N LEU A 45 -16.51 2.50 -1.77
CA LEU A 45 -15.51 1.52 -1.38
C LEU A 45 -15.64 0.21 -2.18
N GLN A 46 -16.86 -0.28 -2.43
CA GLN A 46 -17.05 -1.47 -3.26
C GLN A 46 -16.59 -1.24 -4.70
N ARG A 47 -16.85 -0.05 -5.27
CA ARG A 47 -16.39 0.32 -6.62
C ARG A 47 -14.86 0.38 -6.69
N ASP A 48 -14.24 1.01 -5.69
CA ASP A 48 -12.78 1.07 -5.56
C ASP A 48 -12.19 -0.35 -5.45
N LEU A 49 -12.76 -1.22 -4.62
CA LEU A 49 -12.28 -2.59 -4.45
C LEU A 49 -12.44 -3.43 -5.73
N LYS A 50 -13.57 -3.31 -6.44
CA LYS A 50 -13.77 -3.98 -7.74
C LYS A 50 -12.68 -3.55 -8.74
N LEU A 51 -12.39 -2.24 -8.82
CA LEU A 51 -11.32 -1.72 -9.68
C LEU A 51 -9.95 -2.28 -9.27
N LEU A 52 -9.60 -2.22 -7.98
CA LEU A 52 -8.30 -2.66 -7.47
C LEU A 52 -8.09 -4.17 -7.67
N ILE A 53 -9.13 -4.98 -7.45
CA ILE A 53 -9.12 -6.42 -7.69
C ILE A 53 -8.87 -6.71 -9.17
N GLY A 54 -9.62 -6.07 -10.07
CA GLY A 54 -9.40 -6.29 -11.50
C GLY A 54 -8.01 -5.87 -11.96
N VAL A 55 -7.47 -4.76 -11.43
CA VAL A 55 -6.08 -4.35 -11.68
C VAL A 55 -5.09 -5.42 -11.20
N ALA A 56 -5.26 -5.94 -9.98
CA ALA A 56 -4.37 -6.95 -9.42
C ALA A 56 -4.48 -8.34 -10.11
N ASN A 57 -5.65 -8.63 -10.68
CA ASN A 57 -5.89 -9.80 -11.54
C ASN A 57 -5.36 -9.63 -12.98
N GLY A 58 -4.92 -8.41 -13.36
CA GLY A 58 -4.41 -8.12 -14.70
C GLY A 58 -5.49 -7.88 -15.76
N GLU A 59 -6.71 -7.51 -15.35
CA GLU A 59 -7.86 -7.29 -16.24
C GLU A 59 -7.82 -5.90 -16.92
N TYR A 60 -6.98 -4.99 -16.43
CA TYR A 60 -6.89 -3.62 -16.92
C TYR A 60 -5.59 -3.34 -17.69
N HIS A 61 -5.73 -2.59 -18.79
CA HIS A 61 -4.61 -2.04 -19.53
C HIS A 61 -4.12 -0.74 -18.88
N ARG A 62 -2.82 -0.52 -18.94
CA ARG A 62 -2.17 0.61 -18.29
C ARG A 62 -2.25 1.86 -19.17
N THR A 63 -3.20 2.74 -18.87
CA THR A 63 -3.33 4.08 -19.44
C THR A 63 -3.14 5.11 -18.33
N GLU A 64 -2.73 6.34 -18.65
CA GLU A 64 -2.54 7.40 -17.64
C GLU A 64 -3.80 7.62 -16.78
N GLU A 65 -4.97 7.61 -17.42
CA GLU A 65 -6.26 7.76 -16.73
C GLU A 65 -6.53 6.57 -15.80
N ALA A 66 -6.30 5.34 -16.25
CA ALA A 66 -6.51 4.14 -15.44
C ALA A 66 -5.54 4.09 -14.25
N VAL A 67 -4.27 4.48 -14.46
CA VAL A 67 -3.26 4.60 -13.40
C VAL A 67 -3.72 5.61 -12.35
N ARG A 68 -4.15 6.80 -12.77
CA ARG A 68 -4.65 7.84 -11.87
C ARG A 68 -5.87 7.37 -11.07
N HIS A 69 -6.82 6.68 -11.71
CA HIS A 69 -8.01 6.17 -11.01
C HIS A 69 -7.65 5.07 -10.00
N ALA A 70 -6.77 4.14 -10.38
CA ALA A 70 -6.29 3.09 -9.48
C ALA A 70 -5.51 3.68 -8.29
N GLU A 71 -4.68 4.70 -8.52
CA GLU A 71 -3.94 5.39 -7.46
C GLU A 71 -4.86 6.09 -6.46
N GLN A 72 -5.90 6.76 -6.95
CA GLN A 72 -6.91 7.40 -6.09
C GLN A 72 -7.68 6.35 -5.27
N ALA A 73 -8.12 5.26 -5.89
CA ALA A 73 -8.81 4.16 -5.22
C ALA A 73 -7.90 3.51 -4.15
N LEU A 74 -6.64 3.25 -4.49
CA LEU A 74 -5.65 2.69 -3.57
C LEU A 74 -5.39 3.62 -2.39
N THR A 75 -5.25 4.92 -2.64
CA THR A 75 -5.05 5.93 -1.60
C THR A 75 -6.24 6.00 -0.64
N ARG A 76 -7.48 5.96 -1.17
CA ARG A 76 -8.69 5.92 -0.34
C ARG A 76 -8.74 4.65 0.51
N LEU A 77 -8.46 3.49 -0.09
CA LEU A 77 -8.43 2.22 0.63
C LEU A 77 -7.41 2.23 1.78
N LEU A 78 -6.18 2.67 1.52
CA LEU A 78 -5.12 2.75 2.55
C LEU A 78 -5.47 3.74 3.65
N LYS A 79 -6.11 4.89 3.33
CA LYS A 79 -6.61 5.82 4.33
C LYS A 79 -7.67 5.19 5.23
N LEU A 80 -8.58 4.39 4.68
CA LEU A 80 -9.61 3.70 5.48
C LEU A 80 -9.02 2.58 6.35
N LEU A 81 -8.07 1.83 5.81
CA LEU A 81 -7.45 0.70 6.53
C LEU A 81 -6.45 1.12 7.59
N LEU A 82 -5.67 2.18 7.33
CA LEU A 82 -4.49 2.53 8.12
C LEU A 82 -4.55 3.96 8.67
N GLY A 83 -5.51 4.78 8.25
CA GLY A 83 -5.62 6.17 8.68
C GLY A 83 -5.76 6.32 10.20
N ASN A 84 -5.14 7.36 10.74
CA ASN A 84 -5.23 7.74 12.14
C ASN A 84 -5.68 9.20 12.27
N ALA A 85 -6.20 9.57 13.45
CA ALA A 85 -6.73 10.91 13.69
C ALA A 85 -5.68 12.02 13.53
N LEU A 86 -4.41 11.73 13.80
CA LEU A 86 -3.31 12.69 13.68
C LEU A 86 -2.84 12.88 12.23
N SER A 87 -3.40 12.12 11.27
CA SER A 87 -2.91 12.04 9.89
C SER A 87 -1.40 11.78 9.82
N SER A 88 -0.84 11.11 10.84
CA SER A 88 0.58 10.81 10.91
C SER A 88 0.93 9.66 9.96
N ARG A 89 2.18 9.62 9.51
CA ARG A 89 2.65 8.54 8.63
C ARG A 89 2.58 7.22 9.38
N VAL A 90 1.92 6.22 8.78
CA VAL A 90 1.83 4.87 9.35
C VAL A 90 2.87 3.98 8.68
N VAL A 91 3.75 3.41 9.50
CA VAL A 91 4.66 2.35 9.05
C VAL A 91 3.86 1.07 8.91
N ILE A 92 3.80 0.52 7.70
CA ILE A 92 3.08 -0.72 7.41
C ILE A 92 3.94 -1.91 7.89
N PRO A 93 3.46 -2.73 8.85
CA PRO A 93 4.24 -3.85 9.36
C PRO A 93 4.50 -4.93 8.31
N ASP A 94 5.64 -5.62 8.39
CA ASP A 94 5.99 -6.73 7.47
C ASP A 94 4.91 -7.82 7.42
N ALA A 95 4.20 -8.06 8.53
CA ALA A 95 3.12 -9.05 8.60
C ALA A 95 1.91 -8.69 7.73
N PHE A 96 1.60 -7.40 7.54
CA PHE A 96 0.48 -6.95 6.72
C PHE A 96 0.63 -7.43 5.28
N TRP A 97 1.85 -7.37 4.75
CA TRP A 97 2.15 -7.75 3.36
C TRP A 97 1.94 -9.23 3.05
N LYS A 98 1.81 -10.07 4.08
CA LYS A 98 1.49 -11.50 3.95
C LYS A 98 -0.02 -11.79 3.95
N THR A 99 -0.85 -10.80 4.24
CA THR A 99 -2.31 -10.92 4.22
C THR A 99 -2.86 -10.71 2.81
N ASP A 100 -4.03 -11.26 2.50
CA ASP A 100 -4.66 -11.08 1.19
C ASP A 100 -4.86 -9.59 0.80
N PRO A 101 -5.30 -8.68 1.70
CA PRO A 101 -5.31 -7.26 1.43
C PRO A 101 -3.92 -6.68 1.15
N GLY A 102 -2.89 -7.14 1.87
CA GLY A 102 -1.51 -6.71 1.64
C GLY A 102 -0.98 -7.14 0.29
N ILE A 103 -1.28 -8.37 -0.15
CA ILE A 103 -0.89 -8.88 -1.47
C ILE A 103 -1.64 -8.12 -2.57
N LEU A 104 -2.94 -7.86 -2.40
CA LEU A 104 -3.74 -7.02 -3.30
C LEU A 104 -3.10 -5.63 -3.46
N VAL A 105 -2.85 -4.93 -2.34
CA VAL A 105 -2.21 -3.61 -2.32
C VAL A 105 -0.86 -3.64 -3.04
N SER A 106 -0.05 -4.67 -2.79
CA SER A 106 1.28 -4.81 -3.40
C SER A 106 1.20 -4.93 -4.92
N ARG A 107 0.29 -5.76 -5.43
CA ARG A 107 0.08 -5.96 -6.88
C ARG A 107 -0.43 -4.70 -7.57
N VAL A 108 -1.40 -4.01 -6.97
CA VAL A 108 -1.90 -2.75 -7.52
C VAL A 108 -0.78 -1.70 -7.53
N ARG A 109 -0.05 -1.56 -6.42
CA ARG A 109 1.03 -0.57 -6.33
C ARG A 109 2.15 -0.86 -7.31
N TRP A 110 2.46 -2.14 -7.54
CA TRP A 110 3.37 -2.57 -8.59
C TRP A 110 2.88 -2.12 -9.97
N TRP A 111 1.60 -2.38 -10.30
CA TRP A 111 1.01 -1.99 -11.56
C TRP A 111 0.99 -0.46 -11.77
N ILE A 112 0.74 0.33 -10.72
CA ILE A 112 0.76 1.80 -10.77
C ILE A 112 2.18 2.30 -11.06
N SER A 113 3.16 1.86 -10.25
CA SER A 113 4.50 2.46 -10.18
C SER A 113 5.59 1.60 -10.81
N VAL A 114 5.26 0.70 -11.74
CA VAL A 114 6.23 -0.28 -12.29
C VAL A 114 7.48 0.38 -12.86
N ASP A 115 7.37 1.56 -13.45
CA ASP A 115 8.49 2.30 -14.06
C ASP A 115 9.40 2.99 -13.02
N ASP A 116 8.86 3.24 -11.83
CA ASP A 116 9.52 4.01 -10.76
C ASP A 116 10.02 3.15 -9.61
N LEU A 117 9.61 1.89 -9.51
CA LEU A 117 10.02 1.00 -8.44
C LEU A 117 11.44 0.47 -8.70
N ILE A 118 12.33 0.69 -7.73
CA ILE A 118 13.74 0.25 -7.80
C ILE A 118 14.10 -0.64 -6.61
N THR A 119 15.12 -1.48 -6.79
CA THR A 119 15.67 -2.33 -5.73
C THR A 119 16.41 -1.49 -4.69
N ILE A 120 16.59 -2.03 -3.48
CA ILE A 120 17.43 -1.40 -2.44
C ILE A 120 18.85 -1.15 -2.94
N SER A 121 19.41 -2.09 -3.70
CA SER A 121 20.74 -1.97 -4.33
C SER A 121 20.82 -0.76 -5.28
N ASN A 122 19.81 -0.58 -6.13
CA ASN A 122 19.75 0.55 -7.06
C ASN A 122 19.52 1.86 -6.31
N ALA A 123 18.70 1.86 -5.25
CA ALA A 123 18.50 3.02 -4.41
C ALA A 123 19.79 3.45 -3.71
N ALA A 124 20.58 2.50 -3.19
CA ALA A 124 21.88 2.77 -2.58
C ALA A 124 22.85 3.40 -3.59
N ALA A 125 22.96 2.82 -4.79
CA ALA A 125 23.78 3.40 -5.86
C ALA A 125 23.31 4.81 -6.26
N LEU A 126 22.00 5.06 -6.30
CA LEU A 126 21.44 6.35 -6.70
C LEU A 126 21.70 7.45 -5.66
N VAL A 127 21.63 7.14 -4.37
CA VAL A 127 21.83 8.11 -3.28
C VAL A 127 23.32 8.35 -3.01
N PHE A 128 24.12 7.29 -2.98
CA PHE A 128 25.50 7.34 -2.49
C PHE A 128 26.56 7.19 -3.59
N GLY A 129 26.16 6.94 -4.84
CA GLY A 129 27.07 6.69 -5.97
C GLY A 129 27.59 5.25 -6.05
N GLU A 130 27.46 4.45 -4.99
CA GLU A 130 27.97 3.08 -4.92
C GLU A 130 27.04 2.15 -4.13
N ASN A 131 26.98 0.89 -4.56
CA ASN A 131 26.20 -0.16 -3.91
C ASN A 131 27.07 -0.99 -2.95
N THR A 132 27.32 -0.45 -1.75
CA THR A 132 28.00 -1.17 -0.66
C THR A 132 26.99 -1.73 0.34
N GLN A 133 27.40 -2.72 1.15
CA GLN A 133 26.55 -3.24 2.23
C GLN A 133 26.15 -2.15 3.23
N ALA A 134 27.08 -1.26 3.59
CA ALA A 134 26.82 -0.13 4.48
C ALA A 134 25.74 0.80 3.91
N ASN A 135 25.81 1.13 2.62
CA ASN A 135 24.83 1.99 1.96
C ASN A 135 23.44 1.33 1.86
N ARG A 136 23.39 0.02 1.59
CA ARG A 136 22.12 -0.73 1.64
C ARG A 136 21.50 -0.73 3.04
N MET A 137 22.32 -0.85 4.09
CA MET A 137 21.85 -0.73 5.47
C MET A 137 21.28 0.65 5.79
N ARG A 138 21.87 1.73 5.25
CA ARG A 138 21.33 3.09 5.40
C ARG A 138 19.97 3.27 4.71
N ILE A 139 19.79 2.69 3.52
CA ILE A 139 18.46 2.65 2.87
C ILE A 139 17.46 1.84 3.71
N GLY A 140 17.88 0.70 4.27
CA GLY A 140 17.08 -0.09 5.21
C GLY A 140 16.61 0.74 6.41
N ARG A 141 17.52 1.47 7.07
CA ARG A 141 17.17 2.38 8.16
C ARG A 141 16.21 3.49 7.73
N ALA A 142 16.38 4.05 6.53
CA ALA A 142 15.46 5.05 5.99
C ALA A 142 14.05 4.48 5.72
N ILE A 143 13.95 3.19 5.41
CA ILE A 143 12.67 2.47 5.33
C ILE A 143 12.09 2.27 6.74
N ASP A 144 12.89 1.77 7.67
CA ASP A 144 12.44 1.44 9.04
C ASP A 144 11.99 2.67 9.83
N SER A 145 12.68 3.80 9.63
CA SER A 145 12.31 5.11 10.18
C SER A 145 11.16 5.79 9.42
N GLY A 146 10.67 5.16 8.35
CA GLY A 146 9.55 5.64 7.57
C GLY A 146 9.85 6.90 6.76
N PHE A 147 11.10 7.16 6.37
CA PHE A 147 11.43 8.18 5.36
C PHE A 147 11.11 7.70 3.94
N LEU A 148 11.42 6.44 3.66
CA LEU A 148 11.10 5.76 2.40
C LEU A 148 9.93 4.81 2.57
N GLU A 149 8.96 4.89 1.67
CA GLU A 149 7.96 3.85 1.51
C GLU A 149 8.55 2.69 0.71
N TRP A 150 8.12 1.49 1.06
CA TRP A 150 8.50 0.28 0.36
C TRP A 150 7.29 -0.61 0.13
N VAL A 151 7.40 -1.46 -0.89
CA VAL A 151 6.38 -2.41 -1.31
C VAL A 151 7.09 -3.72 -1.69
N PRO A 152 6.55 -4.90 -1.38
CA PRO A 152 7.11 -6.16 -1.85
C PRO A 152 6.81 -6.38 -3.34
N ASP A 153 7.81 -6.86 -4.07
CA ASP A 153 7.68 -7.39 -5.42
C ASP A 153 7.00 -8.76 -5.37
N PRO A 154 5.79 -8.91 -5.95
CA PRO A 154 5.06 -10.18 -5.90
C PRO A 154 5.73 -11.29 -6.72
N SER A 155 6.70 -10.97 -7.57
CA SER A 155 7.41 -11.93 -8.44
C SER A 155 8.65 -12.52 -7.76
N VAL A 156 9.07 -11.97 -6.62
CA VAL A 156 10.27 -12.39 -5.89
C VAL A 156 9.88 -13.05 -4.58
N ALA A 157 10.13 -14.35 -4.48
CA ALA A 157 9.79 -15.15 -3.31
C ALA A 157 10.60 -14.79 -2.05
N ASN A 158 11.86 -14.35 -2.23
CA ASN A 158 12.75 -14.04 -1.10
C ASN A 158 12.36 -12.70 -0.43
N PRO A 159 11.89 -12.68 0.83
CA PRO A 159 11.47 -11.47 1.53
C PRO A 159 12.58 -10.43 1.73
N GLN A 160 13.84 -10.86 1.72
CA GLN A 160 14.98 -9.93 1.86
C GLN A 160 15.27 -9.17 0.55
N GLN A 161 14.87 -9.74 -0.59
CA GLN A 161 15.19 -9.20 -1.91
C GLN A 161 13.96 -8.64 -2.63
N ASN A 162 12.75 -8.91 -2.13
CA ASN A 162 11.52 -8.43 -2.76
C ASN A 162 11.18 -6.98 -2.39
N LYS A 163 11.85 -6.35 -1.43
CA LYS A 163 11.60 -4.96 -1.07
C LYS A 163 11.97 -4.02 -2.23
N ARG A 164 11.05 -3.11 -2.55
CA ARG A 164 11.18 -2.12 -3.62
C ARG A 164 10.77 -0.76 -3.09
N VAL A 165 11.48 0.28 -3.51
CA VAL A 165 11.23 1.67 -3.12
C VAL A 165 10.98 2.53 -4.34
N LEU A 166 10.31 3.66 -4.17
CA LEU A 166 10.01 4.58 -5.27
C LEU A 166 11.22 5.45 -5.60
N ARG A 167 11.69 5.41 -6.85
CA ARG A 167 12.79 6.24 -7.34
C ARG A 167 12.62 7.74 -7.01
N PRO A 168 11.44 8.37 -7.20
CA PRO A 168 11.26 9.78 -6.83
C PRO A 168 11.42 10.08 -5.33
N GLN A 169 11.18 9.11 -4.44
CA GLN A 169 11.44 9.28 -3.00
C GLN A 169 12.94 9.20 -2.70
N VAL A 170 13.64 8.28 -3.37
CA VAL A 170 15.08 8.09 -3.23
C VAL A 170 15.86 9.29 -3.78
N GLU A 171 15.43 9.86 -4.90
CA GLU A 171 16.01 11.08 -5.46
C GLU A 171 15.86 12.26 -4.50
N ARG A 172 14.67 12.46 -3.92
CA ARG A 172 14.45 13.47 -2.88
C ARG A 172 15.34 13.25 -1.65
N LEU A 173 15.53 12.00 -1.25
CA LEU A 173 16.40 11.64 -0.13
C LEU A 173 17.86 12.02 -0.39
N ARG A 174 18.35 11.78 -1.61
CA ARG A 174 19.69 12.20 -2.04
C ARG A 174 19.86 13.72 -1.93
N ASP A 175 18.86 14.46 -2.40
CA ASP A 175 18.93 15.91 -2.45
C ASP A 175 18.87 16.56 -1.05
N GLN A 176 18.34 15.85 -0.04
CA GLN A 176 18.27 16.31 1.35
C GLN A 176 19.61 16.26 2.12
N ARG A 177 20.70 15.73 1.54
CA ARG A 177 22.10 15.70 2.04
C ARG A 177 22.37 15.17 3.47
N ARG A 178 21.36 14.93 4.31
CA ARG A 178 21.50 14.37 5.66
C ARG A 178 20.46 13.28 5.88
N LEU A 179 20.94 12.04 5.99
CA LEU A 179 20.18 10.95 6.56
C LEU A 179 20.31 11.00 8.09
N PRO A 180 19.30 10.58 8.85
CA PRO A 180 19.51 10.26 10.26
C PRO A 180 20.57 9.15 10.37
N GLU A 181 21.55 9.33 11.25
CA GLU A 181 22.59 8.33 11.54
C GLU A 181 22.03 7.06 12.19
#